data_AF-A0A1F9AR03-F1
#
_entry.id   AF-A0A1F9AR03-F1
#
_cell.length_a   1.000
_cell.length_b   1.000
_cell.length_c   1.000
_cell.angle_alpha   90.00
_cell.angle_beta   90.00
_cell.angle_gamma   90.00
#
_symmetry.space_group_name_H-M   'P 1'
#
loop_
_entity.id
_entity.type
_entity.pdbx_description
1 polymer ?
#
loop_
_entity_poly.entity_id
_entity_poly.type
_entity_poly.pdbx_seq_one_letter_code
_entity_poly.pdbx_strand_id
1 'polypeptide(L)'
;MCSFFVMSLGLGLFLILGCGGKKIKTTPDEAGQAYASAQAAYQNLMELNPPQTLEYQARVLLKQAEELLAQKKYSEAKAKADQARTQAELAAQARQQMIAETRASLDRSRAELELMYFPSLKLIKMYWDGIGKLEQKQYDEARQLAAQLEAFIAKEKQLSYTSSRMMTVLASDEDLKRYGWPRIYENILTDCRLANVVDTVEPQKQVKFIRMVLCNSKATFYLVENPRTGKQGWIAERYVSQARAESH
;
A
#
# COMPACT_ATOMS: atom_id res chain seq x y z
N MET A 1 -6.10 5.35 76.11
CA MET A 1 -5.99 3.90 75.88
C MET A 1 -4.67 3.67 75.17
N CYS A 2 -3.60 3.35 75.90
CA CYS A 2 -3.14 1.96 76.18
C CYS A 2 -2.92 1.17 74.88
N SER A 3 -1.79 0.57 74.54
CA SER A 3 -0.48 0.41 75.18
C SER A 3 0.54 0.00 74.11
N PHE A 4 1.81 0.18 74.45
CA PHE A 4 2.99 -0.40 73.82
C PHE A 4 2.92 -1.93 73.65
N PHE A 5 3.58 -2.46 72.62
CA PHE A 5 4.50 -3.59 72.81
C PHE A 5 5.67 -3.53 71.82
N VAL A 6 6.87 -3.38 72.38
CA VAL A 6 8.18 -3.60 71.75
C VAL A 6 8.74 -4.87 72.39
N MET A 7 9.23 -5.81 71.58
CA MET A 7 10.29 -6.80 71.87
C MET A 7 10.57 -7.53 70.55
N SER A 8 11.64 -7.24 69.82
CA SER A 8 13.06 -7.59 70.03
C SER A 8 13.37 -9.09 70.01
N LEU A 9 14.35 -9.41 69.16
CA LEU A 9 15.23 -10.59 69.09
C LEU A 9 14.73 -11.84 68.37
N GLY A 10 15.30 -12.04 67.18
CA GLY A 10 15.35 -13.32 66.48
C GLY A 10 16.43 -13.29 65.40
N LEU A 11 17.67 -13.54 65.82
CA LEU A 11 18.79 -13.93 64.96
C LEU A 11 18.31 -15.03 64.00
N GLY A 12 18.36 -14.74 62.70
CA GLY A 12 18.00 -15.64 61.62
C GLY A 12 19.01 -15.50 60.50
N LEU A 13 20.18 -16.07 60.73
CA LEU A 13 21.27 -16.28 59.78
C LEU A 13 20.70 -17.02 58.54
N PHE A 14 20.30 -16.30 57.49
CA PHE A 14 20.06 -16.92 56.19
C PHE A 14 21.30 -16.76 55.33
N LEU A 15 21.95 -17.92 55.15
CA LEU A 15 23.07 -18.18 54.30
C LEU A 15 22.96 -17.44 52.96
N ILE A 16 24.06 -16.75 52.65
CA ILE A 16 24.51 -16.40 51.32
C ILE A 16 24.65 -17.73 50.54
N LEU A 17 23.59 -18.14 49.84
CA LEU A 17 23.73 -19.01 48.69
C LEU A 17 24.20 -18.12 47.54
N GLY A 18 25.52 -17.96 47.49
CA GLY A 18 26.21 -17.57 46.28
C GLY A 18 25.93 -18.63 45.22
N CYS A 19 24.83 -18.46 44.48
CA CYS A 19 24.70 -19.02 43.16
C CYS A 19 25.83 -18.40 42.34
N GLY A 20 26.96 -19.11 42.30
CA GLY A 20 28.02 -18.92 41.32
C GLY A 20 27.42 -19.16 39.95
N GLY A 21 26.71 -18.15 39.44
CA GLY A 21 26.36 -18.06 38.04
C GLY A 21 27.69 -18.11 37.30
N LYS A 22 28.00 -19.26 36.71
CA LYS A 22 29.06 -19.36 35.71
C LYS A 22 28.81 -18.19 34.76
N LYS A 23 29.68 -17.17 34.78
CA LYS A 23 29.72 -16.16 33.72
C LYS A 23 29.98 -16.97 32.46
N ILE A 24 28.93 -17.26 31.70
CA ILE A 24 29.03 -17.90 30.41
C ILE A 24 29.89 -16.94 29.59
N LYS A 25 31.15 -17.30 29.39
CA LYS A 25 32.08 -16.51 28.59
C LYS A 25 31.58 -16.62 27.16
N THR A 26 30.99 -15.56 26.65
CA THR A 26 30.65 -15.47 25.23
C THR A 26 31.90 -15.66 24.41
N THR A 27 31.86 -16.59 23.47
CA THR A 27 33.01 -16.87 22.59
C THR A 27 33.10 -15.82 21.47
N PRO A 28 34.27 -15.65 20.83
CA PRO A 28 34.39 -14.83 19.64
C PRO A 28 33.41 -15.25 18.53
N ASP A 29 33.21 -16.55 18.36
CA ASP A 29 32.32 -17.13 17.35
C ASP A 29 30.85 -16.78 17.61
N GLU A 30 30.40 -16.87 18.87
CA GLU A 30 29.03 -16.49 19.26
C GLU A 30 28.76 -14.99 19.02
N ALA A 31 29.73 -14.14 19.34
CA ALA A 31 29.61 -12.70 19.11
C ALA A 31 29.64 -12.37 17.60
N GLY A 32 30.47 -13.06 16.82
CA GLY A 32 30.54 -12.93 15.37
C GLY A 32 29.25 -13.38 14.67
N GLN A 33 28.66 -14.51 15.11
CA GLN A 33 27.37 -14.98 14.60
C GLN A 33 26.23 -14.01 14.91
N ALA A 34 26.19 -13.47 16.14
CA ALA A 34 25.19 -12.47 16.51
C ALA A 34 25.31 -11.20 15.66
N TYR A 35 26.54 -10.71 15.42
CA TYR A 35 26.79 -9.58 14.54
C TYR A 35 26.34 -9.85 13.09
N ALA A 36 26.70 -11.00 12.52
CA ALA A 36 26.28 -11.39 11.18
C ALA A 36 24.75 -11.49 11.06
N SER A 37 24.08 -12.04 12.07
CA SER A 37 22.61 -12.09 12.12
C SER A 37 21.99 -10.71 12.20
N ALA A 38 22.55 -9.80 13.01
CA ALA A 38 22.10 -8.41 13.10
C ALA A 38 22.30 -7.67 11.76
N GLN A 39 23.44 -7.88 11.10
CA GLN A 39 23.73 -7.31 9.80
C GLN A 39 22.73 -7.78 8.74
N ALA A 40 22.41 -9.08 8.71
CA ALA A 40 21.39 -9.62 7.81
C ALA A 40 20.00 -9.00 8.07
N ALA A 41 19.58 -8.87 9.33
CA ALA A 41 18.33 -8.21 9.68
C ALA A 41 18.29 -6.74 9.25
N TYR A 42 19.41 -6.02 9.40
CA TYR A 42 19.53 -4.64 8.93
C TYR A 42 19.47 -4.55 7.41
N GLN A 43 20.11 -5.45 6.66
CA GLN A 43 19.99 -5.48 5.19
C GLN A 43 18.55 -5.73 4.74
N ASN A 44 17.84 -6.66 5.38
CA ASN A 44 16.42 -6.90 5.11
C ASN A 44 15.57 -5.64 5.33
N LEU A 45 15.87 -4.86 6.38
CA LEU A 45 15.24 -3.56 6.60
C LEU A 45 15.55 -2.59 5.45
N MET A 46 16.81 -2.50 5.00
CA MET A 46 17.22 -1.60 3.91
C MET A 46 16.55 -1.90 2.57
N GLU A 47 16.28 -3.17 2.27
CA GLU A 47 15.55 -3.57 1.06
C GLU A 47 14.14 -2.97 0.98
N LEU A 48 13.55 -2.62 2.13
CA LEU A 48 12.25 -1.97 2.28
C LEU A 48 12.32 -0.44 2.20
N ASN A 49 13.48 0.12 1.80
CA ASN A 49 13.72 1.56 1.66
C ASN A 49 13.14 2.37 2.84
N PRO A 50 13.62 2.13 4.07
CA PRO A 50 13.10 2.78 5.26
C PRO A 50 13.55 4.25 5.29
N PRO A 51 12.78 5.17 5.90
CA PRO A 51 13.28 6.50 6.19
C PRO A 51 14.41 6.42 7.23
N GLN A 52 15.32 7.39 7.21
CA GLN A 52 16.48 7.43 8.12
C GLN A 52 16.08 7.35 9.60
N THR A 53 14.93 7.92 9.97
CA THR A 53 14.41 7.89 11.34
C THR A 53 14.09 6.48 11.82
N LEU A 54 13.66 5.58 10.92
CA LEU A 54 13.28 4.22 11.25
C LEU A 54 14.50 3.28 11.33
N GLU A 55 15.53 3.52 10.51
CA GLU A 55 16.75 2.71 10.51
C GLU A 55 17.83 3.16 11.52
N TYR A 56 17.74 4.41 12.03
CA TYR A 56 18.80 5.05 12.81
C TYR A 56 19.27 4.21 14.00
N GLN A 57 18.34 3.73 14.83
CA GLN A 57 18.68 3.03 16.07
C GLN A 57 19.39 1.70 15.79
N ALA A 58 18.92 0.94 14.81
CA ALA A 58 19.54 -0.32 14.40
C ALA A 58 20.97 -0.07 13.89
N ARG A 59 21.16 0.94 13.02
CA ARG A 59 22.47 1.34 12.47
C ARG A 59 23.47 1.70 13.56
N VAL A 60 23.06 2.51 14.54
CA VAL A 60 23.93 2.92 15.66
C VAL A 60 24.36 1.73 16.51
N LEU A 61 23.42 0.83 16.85
CA LEU A 61 23.72 -0.36 17.65
C LEU A 61 24.65 -1.33 16.91
N LEU A 62 24.48 -1.47 15.59
CA LEU A 62 25.34 -2.31 14.75
C LEU A 62 26.78 -1.79 14.72
N LYS A 63 26.95 -0.47 14.58
CA LYS A 63 28.27 0.17 14.66
C LYS A 63 28.92 -0.02 16.04
N GLN A 64 28.15 0.13 17.12
CA GLN A 64 28.64 -0.13 18.48
C GLN A 64 29.08 -1.60 18.66
N ALA A 65 28.33 -2.55 18.11
CA ALA A 65 28.69 -3.96 18.16
C ALA A 65 30.01 -4.25 17.41
N GLU A 66 30.21 -3.64 16.25
CA GLU A 66 31.45 -3.73 15.46
C GLU A 66 32.66 -3.18 16.24
N GLU A 67 32.52 -2.00 16.84
CA GLU A 67 33.56 -1.38 17.66
C GLU A 67 33.94 -2.25 18.88
N LEU A 68 32.96 -2.90 19.51
CA LEU A 68 33.18 -3.80 20.65
C LEU A 68 33.82 -5.13 20.22
N LEU A 69 33.49 -5.66 19.03
CA LEU A 69 34.18 -6.82 18.45
C LEU A 69 35.66 -6.52 18.23
N ALA A 70 35.97 -5.34 17.66
CA ALA A 70 37.35 -4.91 17.44
C ALA A 70 38.13 -4.76 18.77
N GLN A 71 37.45 -4.36 19.85
CA GLN A 71 38.00 -4.29 21.20
C GLN A 71 38.05 -5.65 21.94
N LYS A 72 37.63 -6.76 21.30
CA LYS A 72 37.53 -8.10 21.89
C LYS A 72 36.60 -8.17 23.12
N LYS A 73 35.65 -7.25 23.24
CA LYS A 73 34.61 -7.22 24.28
C LYS A 73 33.39 -8.04 23.84
N TYR A 74 33.59 -9.35 23.64
CA TYR A 74 32.63 -10.22 22.95
C TYR A 74 31.23 -10.28 23.59
N SER A 75 31.14 -10.28 24.92
CA SER A 75 29.84 -10.29 25.61
C SER A 75 29.05 -9.00 25.36
N GLU A 76 29.71 -7.84 25.37
CA GLU A 76 29.06 -6.55 25.12
C GLU A 76 28.70 -6.40 23.64
N ALA A 77 29.61 -6.83 22.76
CA ALA A 77 29.39 -6.86 21.32
C ALA A 77 28.17 -7.69 20.95
N LYS A 78 28.06 -8.90 21.50
CA LYS A 78 26.89 -9.77 21.31
C LYS A 78 25.61 -9.09 21.78
N ALA A 79 25.61 -8.49 22.98
CA ALA A 79 24.42 -7.81 23.50
C ALA A 79 23.98 -6.64 22.60
N LYS A 80 24.92 -5.87 22.05
CA LYS A 80 24.62 -4.79 21.09
C LYS A 80 24.13 -5.32 19.74
N ALA A 81 24.71 -6.41 19.25
CA ALA A 81 24.25 -7.06 18.03
C ALA A 81 22.83 -7.61 18.17
N ASP A 82 22.52 -8.29 19.29
CA ASP A 82 21.17 -8.78 19.58
C ASP A 82 20.16 -7.62 19.65
N GLN A 83 20.52 -6.50 20.30
CA GLN A 83 19.69 -5.29 20.30
C GLN A 83 19.51 -4.71 18.89
N ALA A 84 20.58 -4.62 18.09
CA ALA A 84 20.52 -4.13 16.72
C ALA A 84 19.59 -4.99 15.86
N ARG A 85 19.68 -6.31 15.98
CA ARG A 85 18.80 -7.27 15.29
C ARG A 85 17.35 -7.03 15.64
N THR A 86 17.02 -7.00 16.93
CA THR A 86 15.63 -6.77 17.38
C THR A 86 15.09 -5.44 16.90
N GLN A 87 15.89 -4.36 16.92
CA GLN A 87 15.47 -3.06 16.41
C GLN A 87 15.24 -3.08 14.89
N ALA A 88 16.12 -3.76 14.13
CA ALA A 88 15.96 -3.90 12.69
C ALA A 88 14.72 -4.72 12.32
N GLU A 89 14.45 -5.83 13.03
CA GLU A 89 13.27 -6.67 12.82
C GLU A 89 11.97 -5.93 13.13
N LEU A 90 11.90 -5.21 14.25
CA LEU A 90 10.73 -4.40 14.60
C LEU A 90 10.47 -3.28 13.59
N ALA A 91 11.54 -2.60 13.16
CA ALA A 91 11.45 -1.58 12.12
C ALA A 91 11.00 -2.16 10.78
N ALA A 92 11.52 -3.33 10.39
CA ALA A 92 11.14 -4.01 9.16
C ALA A 92 9.67 -4.43 9.18
N GLN A 93 9.21 -5.01 10.30
CA GLN A 93 7.80 -5.37 10.48
C GLN A 93 6.89 -4.15 10.39
N ALA A 94 7.23 -3.05 11.07
CA ALA A 94 6.46 -1.81 10.99
C ALA A 94 6.42 -1.25 9.56
N ARG A 95 7.54 -1.33 8.83
CA ARG A 95 7.62 -0.89 7.42
C ARG A 95 6.77 -1.77 6.51
N GLN A 96 6.85 -3.09 6.66
CA GLN A 96 6.03 -4.05 5.90
C GLN A 96 4.54 -3.84 6.15
N GLN A 97 4.14 -3.64 7.40
CA GLN A 97 2.76 -3.35 7.76
C GLN A 97 2.27 -2.07 7.07
N MET A 98 3.04 -0.98 7.13
CA MET A 98 2.69 0.27 6.46
C MET A 98 2.55 0.10 4.94
N ILE A 99 3.45 -0.67 4.30
CA ILE A 99 3.37 -0.98 2.87
C ILE A 99 2.09 -1.77 2.56
N ALA A 100 1.77 -2.77 3.36
CA ALA A 100 0.57 -3.59 3.20
C ALA A 100 -0.72 -2.77 3.38
N GLU A 101 -0.78 -1.90 4.38
CA GLU A 101 -1.89 -0.98 4.62
C GLU A 101 -2.06 0.01 3.47
N THR A 102 -0.96 0.53 2.92
CA THR A 102 -0.96 1.44 1.76
C THR A 102 -1.50 0.73 0.51
N ARG A 103 -1.08 -0.52 0.25
CA ARG A 103 -1.62 -1.34 -0.84
C ARG A 103 -3.12 -1.57 -0.68
N ALA A 104 -3.54 -2.00 0.50
CA ALA A 104 -4.96 -2.23 0.79
C ALA A 104 -5.80 -0.95 0.65
N SER A 105 -5.26 0.21 1.04
CA SER A 105 -5.89 1.53 0.85
C SER A 105 -6.07 1.88 -0.63
N LEU A 106 -5.03 1.66 -1.45
CA LEU A 106 -5.12 1.88 -2.90
C LEU A 106 -6.08 0.88 -3.57
N ASP A 107 -6.11 -0.39 -3.15
CA ASP A 107 -7.05 -1.39 -3.66
C ASP A 107 -8.50 -1.03 -3.34
N ARG A 108 -8.77 -0.57 -2.11
CA ARG A 108 -10.09 -0.03 -1.75
C ARG A 108 -10.43 1.20 -2.58
N SER A 109 -9.49 2.13 -2.73
CA SER A 109 -9.68 3.34 -3.53
C SER A 109 -10.00 3.00 -4.99
N ARG A 110 -9.34 1.98 -5.57
CA ARG A 110 -9.65 1.48 -6.91
C ARG A 110 -11.09 1.00 -7.00
N ALA A 111 -11.51 0.11 -6.08
CA ALA A 111 -12.86 -0.42 -6.08
C ALA A 111 -13.92 0.70 -5.98
N GLU A 112 -13.62 1.72 -5.18
CA GLU A 112 -14.50 2.89 -5.05
C GLU A 112 -14.56 3.72 -6.31
N LEU A 113 -13.42 4.04 -6.92
CA LEU A 113 -13.37 4.74 -8.21
C LEU A 113 -14.13 3.96 -9.30
N GLU A 114 -14.00 2.63 -9.32
CA GLU A 114 -14.64 1.77 -10.32
C GLU A 114 -16.18 1.73 -10.22
N LEU A 115 -16.72 2.08 -9.05
CA LEU A 115 -18.16 2.18 -8.80
C LEU A 115 -18.71 3.61 -8.95
N MET A 116 -17.84 4.60 -8.95
CA MET A 116 -18.21 6.00 -9.11
C MET A 116 -18.72 6.26 -10.53
N TYR A 117 -19.79 7.05 -10.65
CA TYR A 117 -20.27 7.52 -11.93
C TYR A 117 -19.35 8.66 -12.41
N PHE A 118 -18.43 8.34 -13.32
CA PHE A 118 -17.41 9.26 -13.86
C PHE A 118 -16.60 9.97 -12.77
N PRO A 119 -15.69 9.24 -12.09
CA PRO A 119 -14.72 9.90 -11.24
C PRO A 119 -13.86 10.86 -12.07
N SER A 120 -13.47 11.98 -11.45
CA SER A 120 -12.62 12.96 -12.12
C SER A 120 -11.27 12.35 -12.52
N LEU A 121 -10.76 12.74 -13.69
CA LEU A 121 -9.46 12.29 -14.20
C LEU A 121 -8.33 12.56 -13.18
N LYS A 122 -8.48 13.58 -12.35
CA LYS A 122 -7.55 13.88 -11.25
C LYS A 122 -7.45 12.72 -10.26
N LEU A 123 -8.56 12.11 -9.85
CA LEU A 123 -8.54 10.97 -8.93
C LEU A 123 -7.94 9.72 -9.59
N ILE A 124 -8.29 9.48 -10.85
CA ILE A 124 -7.73 8.35 -11.62
C ILE A 124 -6.20 8.47 -11.73
N LYS A 125 -5.71 9.66 -12.06
CA LYS A 125 -4.25 9.93 -12.11
C LYS A 125 -3.60 9.75 -10.75
N MET A 126 -4.20 10.28 -9.69
CA MET A 126 -3.67 10.15 -8.33
C MET A 126 -3.59 8.68 -7.87
N TYR A 127 -4.56 7.84 -8.23
CA TYR A 127 -4.50 6.41 -8.01
C TYR A 127 -3.28 5.78 -8.70
N TRP A 128 -3.11 6.03 -9.99
CA TRP A 128 -1.98 5.47 -10.75
C TRP A 128 -0.63 6.01 -10.31
N ASP A 129 -0.55 7.29 -9.92
CA ASP A 129 0.65 7.87 -9.32
C ASP A 129 0.99 7.14 -8.01
N GLY A 130 0.00 6.86 -7.16
CA GLY A 130 0.18 6.08 -5.94
C GLY A 130 0.72 4.67 -6.19
N ILE A 131 0.19 3.97 -7.19
CA ILE A 131 0.69 2.65 -7.62
C ILE A 131 2.13 2.75 -8.14
N GLY A 132 2.44 3.74 -8.99
CA GLY A 132 3.78 3.96 -9.51
C GLY A 132 4.80 4.23 -8.40
N LYS A 133 4.42 5.00 -7.37
CA LYS A 133 5.26 5.24 -6.19
C LYS A 133 5.51 3.98 -5.37
N LEU A 134 4.53 3.09 -5.22
CA LEU A 134 4.74 1.78 -4.58
C LEU A 134 5.76 0.92 -5.34
N GLU A 135 5.65 0.86 -6.67
CA GLU A 135 6.57 0.09 -7.53
C GLU A 135 8.00 0.63 -7.48
N GLN A 136 8.14 1.95 -7.39
CA GLN A 136 9.43 2.65 -7.24
C GLN A 136 9.98 2.62 -5.81
N LYS A 137 9.34 1.89 -4.88
CA LYS A 137 9.68 1.84 -3.45
C LYS A 137 9.66 3.20 -2.73
N GLN A 138 8.92 4.19 -3.26
CA GLN A 138 8.69 5.49 -2.65
C GLN A 138 7.48 5.43 -1.69
N TYR A 139 7.57 4.58 -0.67
CA TYR A 139 6.42 4.17 0.14
C TYR A 139 5.77 5.30 0.93
N ASP A 140 6.53 6.26 1.44
CA ASP A 140 5.98 7.39 2.21
C ASP A 140 5.18 8.34 1.31
N GLU A 141 5.65 8.61 0.09
CA GLU A 141 4.90 9.36 -0.92
C GLU A 141 3.63 8.61 -1.35
N ALA A 142 3.74 7.29 -1.60
CA ALA A 142 2.59 6.45 -1.94
C ALA A 142 1.52 6.48 -0.84
N ARG A 143 1.92 6.40 0.43
CA ARG A 143 1.02 6.48 1.58
C ARG A 143 0.30 7.82 1.65
N GLN A 144 1.01 8.92 1.41
CA GLN A 144 0.41 10.26 1.39
C GLN A 144 -0.60 10.39 0.24
N LEU A 145 -0.28 9.89 -0.95
CA LEU A 145 -1.19 9.88 -2.10
C LEU A 145 -2.43 9.03 -1.82
N ALA A 146 -2.28 7.84 -1.21
CA ALA A 146 -3.40 6.98 -0.85
C ALA A 146 -4.36 7.68 0.14
N ALA A 147 -3.84 8.32 1.19
CA ALA A 147 -4.65 9.06 2.15
C ALA A 147 -5.36 10.28 1.52
N GLN A 148 -4.67 11.01 0.63
CA GLN A 148 -5.28 12.13 -0.11
C GLN A 148 -6.39 11.63 -1.05
N LEU A 149 -6.15 10.52 -1.73
CA LEU A 149 -7.10 9.91 -2.66
C LEU A 149 -8.38 9.50 -1.93
N GLU A 150 -8.28 8.78 -0.80
CA GLU A 150 -9.44 8.39 0.02
C GLU A 150 -10.26 9.61 0.44
N ALA A 151 -9.59 10.68 0.89
CA ALA A 151 -10.25 11.92 1.30
C ALA A 151 -10.96 12.62 0.14
N PHE A 152 -10.37 12.63 -1.08
CA PHE A 152 -11.01 13.23 -2.24
C PHE A 152 -12.14 12.37 -2.81
N ILE A 153 -12.01 11.04 -2.81
CA ILE A 153 -13.10 10.12 -3.17
C ILE A 153 -14.31 10.36 -2.26
N ALA A 154 -14.10 10.47 -0.95
CA ALA A 154 -15.19 10.72 0.00
C ALA A 154 -15.93 12.04 -0.30
N LYS A 155 -15.19 13.10 -0.66
CA LYS A 155 -15.79 14.38 -1.07
C LYS A 155 -16.54 14.26 -2.39
N GLU A 156 -15.94 13.63 -3.39
CA GLU A 156 -16.54 13.53 -4.72
C GLU A 156 -17.82 12.69 -4.68
N LYS A 157 -17.85 11.61 -3.88
CA LYS A 157 -19.06 10.83 -3.60
C LYS A 157 -20.24 11.64 -3.05
N GLN A 158 -19.97 12.62 -2.19
CA GLN A 158 -21.01 13.49 -1.63
C GLN A 158 -21.60 14.43 -2.69
N LEU A 159 -20.80 14.78 -3.70
CA LEU A 159 -21.19 15.69 -4.78
C LEU A 159 -21.82 14.94 -5.97
N SER A 160 -21.47 13.67 -6.15
CA SER A 160 -21.92 12.83 -7.27
C SER A 160 -23.22 12.08 -6.93
N TYR A 161 -24.34 12.80 -6.83
CA TYR A 161 -25.68 12.20 -6.82
C TYR A 161 -26.39 12.53 -8.13
N THR A 162 -26.40 11.60 -9.08
CA THR A 162 -27.13 11.74 -10.35
C THR A 162 -28.15 10.63 -10.48
N SER A 163 -29.43 10.99 -10.60
CA SER A 163 -30.55 10.06 -10.78
C SER A 163 -30.53 9.33 -12.14
N SER A 164 -29.76 9.86 -13.09
CA SER A 164 -29.58 9.29 -14.43
C SER A 164 -28.08 9.07 -14.70
N ARG A 165 -27.67 7.80 -14.78
CA ARG A 165 -26.30 7.39 -15.14
C ARG A 165 -26.19 7.14 -16.65
N MET A 166 -26.50 8.15 -17.47
CA MET A 166 -26.49 8.03 -18.93
C MET A 166 -25.27 8.75 -19.52
N MET A 167 -24.50 8.04 -20.34
CA MET A 167 -23.36 8.58 -21.09
C MET A 167 -23.75 8.79 -22.55
N THR A 168 -23.25 9.84 -23.18
CA THR A 168 -23.38 10.03 -24.64
C THR A 168 -22.20 9.36 -25.33
N VAL A 169 -22.50 8.56 -26.36
CA VAL A 169 -21.48 7.95 -27.21
C VAL A 169 -20.90 8.98 -28.16
N LEU A 170 -19.58 9.08 -28.21
CA LEU A 170 -18.83 10.00 -29.06
C LEU A 170 -18.04 9.22 -30.11
N ALA A 171 -17.88 9.81 -31.30
CA ALA A 171 -16.92 9.37 -32.30
C ALA A 171 -16.57 10.55 -33.20
N SER A 172 -15.29 10.72 -33.53
CA SER A 172 -14.88 11.68 -34.56
C SER A 172 -15.19 11.14 -35.96
N ASP A 173 -15.31 12.03 -36.96
CA ASP A 173 -15.49 11.61 -38.35
C ASP A 173 -14.33 10.73 -38.85
N GLU A 174 -13.11 10.99 -38.36
CA GLU A 174 -11.93 10.18 -38.66
C GLU A 174 -12.08 8.76 -38.07
N ASP A 175 -12.52 8.65 -36.81
CA ASP A 175 -12.77 7.36 -36.17
C ASP A 175 -13.87 6.58 -36.89
N LEU A 176 -14.94 7.26 -37.29
CA LEU A 176 -16.05 6.65 -38.03
C LEU A 176 -15.60 6.10 -39.37
N LYS A 177 -14.79 6.85 -40.12
CA LYS A 177 -14.22 6.40 -41.41
C LYS A 177 -13.29 5.21 -41.23
N ARG A 178 -12.48 5.20 -40.17
CA ARG A 178 -11.41 4.21 -39.97
C ARG A 178 -11.89 2.93 -39.28
N TYR A 179 -12.81 3.04 -38.33
CA TYR A 179 -13.19 1.94 -37.43
C TYR A 179 -14.69 1.63 -37.43
N GLY A 180 -15.50 2.49 -38.05
CA GLY A 180 -16.96 2.42 -38.03
C GLY A 180 -17.54 2.98 -36.73
N TRP A 181 -18.80 2.63 -36.46
CA TRP A 181 -19.47 3.05 -35.22
C TRP A 181 -18.77 2.49 -33.97
N PRO A 182 -18.82 3.23 -32.84
CA PRO A 182 -18.36 2.73 -31.55
C PRO A 182 -18.92 1.35 -31.21
N ARG A 183 -18.03 0.46 -30.77
CA ARG A 183 -18.31 -0.96 -30.51
C ARG A 183 -18.42 -1.21 -29.01
N ILE A 184 -19.36 -2.07 -28.63
CA ILE A 184 -19.48 -2.64 -27.30
C ILE A 184 -18.92 -4.06 -27.35
N TYR A 185 -18.06 -4.38 -26.39
CA TYR A 185 -17.30 -5.63 -26.33
C TYR A 185 -17.72 -6.50 -25.15
N GLU A 186 -17.66 -7.81 -25.31
CA GLU A 186 -18.02 -8.76 -24.26
C GLU A 186 -17.03 -8.72 -23.09
N ASN A 187 -15.73 -8.71 -23.41
CA ASN A 187 -14.67 -8.98 -22.45
C ASN A 187 -13.49 -8.01 -22.57
N ILE A 188 -12.77 -7.84 -21.47
CA ILE A 188 -11.45 -7.21 -21.39
C ILE A 188 -10.43 -8.32 -21.15
N LEU A 189 -9.44 -8.42 -22.03
CA LEU A 189 -8.35 -9.37 -21.93
C LEU A 189 -7.36 -8.99 -20.81
N THR A 190 -6.54 -9.94 -20.39
CA THR A 190 -5.52 -9.74 -19.34
C THR A 190 -4.49 -8.66 -19.69
N ASP A 191 -4.29 -8.39 -20.97
CA ASP A 191 -3.41 -7.33 -21.49
C ASP A 191 -4.12 -5.98 -21.70
N CYS A 192 -5.31 -5.81 -21.12
CA CYS A 192 -6.11 -4.58 -21.20
C CYS A 192 -6.59 -4.21 -22.60
N ARG A 193 -6.88 -5.20 -23.45
CA ARG A 193 -7.55 -5.00 -24.75
C ARG A 193 -9.00 -5.48 -24.72
N LEU A 194 -9.86 -4.82 -25.49
CA LEU A 194 -11.26 -5.20 -25.66
C LEU A 194 -11.40 -6.31 -26.70
N ALA A 195 -12.23 -7.32 -26.43
CA ALA A 195 -12.43 -8.48 -27.30
C ALA A 195 -13.92 -8.85 -27.44
N ASN A 196 -14.25 -9.48 -28.59
CA ASN A 196 -15.58 -9.94 -28.99
C ASN A 196 -16.63 -8.82 -29.03
N VAL A 197 -16.91 -8.29 -30.22
CA VAL A 197 -17.95 -7.27 -30.40
C VAL A 197 -19.33 -7.90 -30.21
N VAL A 198 -20.13 -7.35 -29.30
CA VAL A 198 -21.51 -7.83 -29.02
C VAL A 198 -22.58 -6.86 -29.52
N ASP A 199 -22.23 -5.58 -29.65
CA ASP A 199 -23.13 -4.54 -30.16
C ASP A 199 -22.35 -3.35 -30.75
N THR A 200 -23.05 -2.49 -31.46
CA THR A 200 -22.53 -1.20 -31.95
C THR A 200 -23.53 -0.09 -31.64
N VAL A 201 -23.03 1.08 -31.28
CA VAL A 201 -23.87 2.23 -30.93
C VAL A 201 -23.53 3.40 -31.82
N GLU A 202 -24.56 3.97 -32.45
CA GLU A 202 -24.43 5.21 -33.21
C GLU A 202 -23.89 6.34 -32.32
N PRO A 203 -23.00 7.22 -32.84
CA PRO A 203 -22.60 8.43 -32.14
C PRO A 203 -23.82 9.29 -31.74
N GLN A 204 -23.64 10.09 -30.69
CA GLN A 204 -24.66 10.95 -30.07
C GLN A 204 -25.84 10.20 -29.42
N LYS A 205 -25.88 8.86 -29.45
CA LYS A 205 -26.85 8.09 -28.67
C LYS A 205 -26.40 7.93 -27.22
N GLN A 206 -27.38 7.72 -26.35
CA GLN A 206 -27.11 7.51 -24.93
C GLN A 206 -27.01 6.02 -24.60
N VAL A 207 -26.04 5.69 -23.77
CA VAL A 207 -25.87 4.37 -23.14
C VAL A 207 -25.96 4.52 -21.63
N LYS A 208 -26.46 3.49 -20.96
CA LYS A 208 -26.57 3.48 -19.50
C LYS A 208 -25.23 2.99 -18.93
N PHE A 209 -24.57 3.81 -18.14
CA PHE A 209 -23.40 3.42 -17.36
C PHE A 209 -23.81 2.45 -16.26
N ILE A 210 -23.03 1.38 -16.11
CA ILE A 210 -23.17 0.42 -15.02
C ILE A 210 -22.01 0.58 -14.03
N ARG A 211 -20.78 0.43 -14.53
CA ARG A 211 -19.53 0.59 -13.77
C ARG A 211 -18.38 0.90 -14.71
N MET A 212 -17.21 1.17 -14.16
CA MET A 212 -15.97 1.25 -14.92
C MET A 212 -14.94 0.25 -14.42
N VAL A 213 -13.86 0.11 -15.15
CA VAL A 213 -12.66 -0.61 -14.71
C VAL A 213 -11.42 0.19 -15.10
N LEU A 214 -10.52 0.33 -14.13
CA LEU A 214 -9.22 0.95 -14.30
C LEU A 214 -8.23 -0.14 -14.70
N CYS A 215 -8.02 -0.35 -16.00
CA CYS A 215 -7.22 -1.49 -16.45
C CYS A 215 -5.72 -1.22 -16.32
N ASN A 216 -5.27 -0.05 -16.78
CA ASN A 216 -3.91 0.45 -16.57
C ASN A 216 -3.91 1.99 -16.62
N SER A 217 -2.74 2.62 -16.42
CA SER A 217 -2.58 4.08 -16.40
C SER A 217 -2.98 4.81 -17.69
N LYS A 218 -3.21 4.08 -18.79
CA LYS A 218 -3.58 4.61 -20.10
C LYS A 218 -4.95 4.14 -20.59
N ALA A 219 -5.58 3.20 -19.89
CA ALA A 219 -6.77 2.52 -20.37
C ALA A 219 -7.82 2.37 -19.27
N THR A 220 -8.94 3.05 -19.51
CA THR A 220 -10.17 2.96 -18.73
C THR A 220 -11.28 2.45 -19.65
N PHE A 221 -12.07 1.51 -19.12
CA PHE A 221 -13.22 0.97 -19.84
C PHE A 221 -14.49 1.13 -19.01
N TYR A 222 -15.60 1.36 -19.69
CA TYR A 222 -16.92 1.49 -19.09
C TYR A 222 -17.79 0.30 -19.47
N LEU A 223 -18.37 -0.35 -18.47
CA LEU A 223 -19.45 -1.30 -18.69
C LEU A 223 -20.73 -0.49 -18.88
N VAL A 224 -21.33 -0.66 -20.06
CA VAL A 224 -22.53 0.06 -20.47
C VAL A 224 -23.61 -0.89 -20.95
N GLU A 225 -24.85 -0.44 -20.87
CA GLU A 225 -26.01 -1.07 -21.50
C GLU A 225 -26.54 -0.18 -22.61
N ASN A 226 -26.74 -0.75 -23.81
CA ASN A 226 -27.44 -0.07 -24.88
C ASN A 226 -28.96 -0.16 -24.64
N PRO A 227 -29.67 0.95 -24.36
CA PRO A 227 -31.09 0.91 -24.02
C PRO A 227 -31.98 0.41 -25.16
N ARG A 228 -31.51 0.48 -26.41
CA ARG A 228 -32.27 0.03 -27.59
C ARG A 228 -32.28 -1.49 -27.74
N THR A 229 -31.16 -2.14 -27.41
CA THR A 229 -30.95 -3.59 -27.63
C THR A 229 -30.98 -4.38 -26.32
N GLY A 230 -30.84 -3.71 -25.17
CA GLY A 230 -30.67 -4.33 -23.86
C GLY A 230 -29.31 -5.02 -23.67
N LYS A 231 -28.42 -4.97 -24.66
CA LYS A 231 -27.11 -5.62 -24.59
C LYS A 231 -26.17 -4.84 -23.69
N GLN A 232 -25.40 -5.57 -22.89
CA GLN A 232 -24.38 -5.04 -22.01
C GLN A 232 -22.97 -5.41 -22.51
N GLY A 233 -22.01 -4.51 -22.30
CA GLY A 233 -20.61 -4.79 -22.54
C GLY A 233 -19.72 -3.57 -22.34
N TRP A 234 -18.44 -3.73 -22.63
CA TRP A 234 -17.38 -2.77 -22.39
C TRP A 234 -17.17 -1.84 -23.58
N ILE A 235 -17.03 -0.54 -23.30
CA ILE A 235 -16.66 0.50 -24.26
C ILE A 235 -15.46 1.29 -23.73
N ALA A 236 -14.57 1.73 -24.61
CA ALA A 236 -13.43 2.55 -24.23
C ALA A 236 -13.85 3.96 -23.82
N GLU A 237 -13.19 4.53 -22.80
CA GLU A 237 -13.47 5.86 -22.26
C GLU A 237 -13.55 6.95 -23.34
N ARG A 238 -12.65 6.92 -24.32
CA ARG A 238 -12.61 7.93 -25.40
C ARG A 238 -13.89 8.03 -26.24
N TYR A 239 -14.74 7.00 -26.21
CA TYR A 239 -15.98 6.95 -26.99
C TYR A 239 -17.22 7.32 -26.17
N VAL A 240 -17.06 7.80 -24.92
CA VAL A 240 -18.19 8.15 -24.06
C VAL A 240 -17.93 9.43 -23.27
N SER A 241 -18.98 10.21 -23.02
CA SER A 241 -18.90 11.46 -22.25
C SER A 241 -20.15 11.70 -21.40
N GLN A 242 -20.00 12.48 -20.33
CA GLN A 242 -21.13 13.01 -19.55
C GLN A 242 -21.90 14.11 -20.27
N ALA A 243 -21.27 14.78 -21.23
CA ALA A 243 -21.91 15.86 -21.96
C ALA A 243 -23.15 15.31 -22.68
N ARG A 244 -24.29 15.98 -22.52
CA ARG A 244 -25.41 15.79 -23.44
C ARG A 244 -24.89 16.13 -24.83
N ALA A 245 -25.21 15.30 -25.81
CA ALA A 245 -24.97 15.61 -27.22
C ALA A 245 -25.37 17.07 -27.48
N GLU A 246 -24.40 17.95 -27.68
CA GLU A 246 -24.69 19.29 -28.17
C GLU A 246 -25.16 19.09 -29.61
N SER A 247 -26.45 19.32 -29.80
CA SER A 247 -27.10 19.32 -31.10
C SER A 247 -26.50 20.44 -31.94
N HIS A 248 -25.57 20.10 -32.83
CA HIS A 248 -25.19 20.90 -33.99
C HIS A 248 -26.02 20.48 -35.19
#